data_AF-A0A7Y8LA80-F1
#
_entry.id   AF-A0A7Y8LA80-F1
#
_cell.length_a   1.000
_cell.length_b   1.000
_cell.length_c   1.000
_cell.angle_alpha   90.00
_cell.angle_beta   90.00
_cell.angle_gamma   90.00
#
_symmetry.space_group_name_H-M   'P 1'
#
loop_
_entity.id
_entity.type
_entity.pdbx_description
1 polymer ?
#
loop_
_entity_poly.entity_id
_entity_poly.type
_entity_poly.pdbx_seq_one_letter_code
_entity_poly.pdbx_strand_id
1 'polypeptide(L)'
;SSVSSSSSQTNTTTQTIINGWNLLSLPIDTTLNQTEFNSKYTNIVTMWKWTGTSWNAYSPNASLSQKIANAGISALSSITTGDGYWLNTTQNQNVTFSGNSYNIKTLSKFTTATTGWHLLGTGESVTVNELTALKSNIVTIWKWSGTSWSAYGPNSTLATKISNAGINTLNTINAGDGFWVNLQ
;
A
#
# COMPACT_ATOMS: atom_id res chain seq x y z
N SER A 1 45.66 18.26 1.78
CA SER A 1 44.87 17.02 1.89
C SER A 1 43.41 17.37 1.75
N SER A 2 42.79 16.91 0.67
CA SER A 2 41.43 17.24 0.23
C SER A 2 40.40 16.61 1.17
N VAL A 3 39.47 17.41 1.67
CA VAL A 3 38.29 16.92 2.40
C VAL A 3 37.29 16.43 1.36
N SER A 4 37.08 15.12 1.29
CA SER A 4 36.05 14.51 0.46
C SER A 4 34.68 14.76 1.10
N SER A 5 33.94 15.73 0.54
CA SER A 5 32.52 15.93 0.84
C SER A 5 31.71 14.78 0.24
N SER A 6 31.32 13.80 1.08
CA SER A 6 30.30 12.83 0.71
C SER A 6 28.94 13.53 0.65
N SER A 7 28.52 13.92 -0.55
CA SER A 7 27.13 14.28 -0.80
C SER A 7 26.26 13.06 -0.52
N SER A 8 25.47 13.08 0.56
CA SER A 8 24.41 12.11 0.80
C SER A 8 23.39 12.22 -0.32
N GLN A 9 23.49 11.37 -1.34
CA GLN A 9 22.55 11.35 -2.46
C GLN A 9 21.20 10.88 -1.91
N THR A 10 20.24 11.80 -1.75
CA THR A 10 18.88 11.45 -1.33
C THR A 10 18.18 10.74 -2.48
N ASN A 11 17.93 9.44 -2.32
CA ASN A 11 17.14 8.68 -3.28
C ASN A 11 15.75 9.29 -3.42
N THR A 12 15.31 9.44 -4.66
CA THR A 12 14.02 10.04 -5.00
C THR A 12 13.19 9.05 -5.80
N THR A 13 11.95 8.85 -5.39
CA THR A 13 11.00 7.94 -6.03
C THR A 13 9.70 8.66 -6.32
N THR A 14 9.17 8.48 -7.53
CA THR A 14 7.91 9.09 -7.96
C THR A 14 6.83 8.02 -8.06
N GLN A 15 5.69 8.27 -7.41
CA GLN A 15 4.49 7.47 -7.56
C GLN A 15 3.54 8.11 -8.54
N THR A 16 3.10 7.33 -9.53
CA THR A 16 2.03 7.72 -10.44
C THR A 16 0.69 7.35 -9.81
N ILE A 17 -0.17 8.33 -9.63
CA ILE A 17 -1.51 8.19 -9.07
C ILE A 17 -2.50 8.53 -10.18
N ILE A 18 -3.47 7.66 -10.39
CA ILE A 18 -4.51 7.86 -11.40
C ILE A 18 -5.79 8.41 -10.78
N ASN A 19 -6.63 9.04 -11.58
CA ASN A 19 -8.01 9.38 -11.23
C ASN A 19 -8.77 8.11 -10.80
N GLY A 20 -9.52 8.21 -9.72
CA GLY A 20 -10.22 7.11 -9.07
C GLY A 20 -9.38 6.43 -7.99
N TRP A 21 -9.61 5.12 -7.83
CA TRP A 21 -9.04 4.31 -6.75
C TRP A 21 -7.63 3.83 -7.06
N ASN A 22 -6.73 4.07 -6.11
CA ASN A 22 -5.34 3.63 -6.12
C ASN A 22 -5.07 2.81 -4.85
N LEU A 23 -4.35 1.70 -4.96
CA LEU A 23 -3.89 0.89 -3.84
C LEU A 23 -2.38 1.10 -3.68
N LEU A 24 -2.00 1.89 -2.69
CA LEU A 24 -0.66 2.47 -2.57
C LEU A 24 -0.01 2.08 -1.24
N SER A 25 1.29 2.33 -1.17
CA SER A 25 2.08 2.36 0.05
C SER A 25 3.07 3.52 -0.01
N LEU A 26 3.65 3.93 1.12
CA LEU A 26 4.75 4.90 1.07
C LEU A 26 5.97 4.22 0.42
N PRO A 27 6.66 4.84 -0.56
CA PRO A 27 7.76 4.18 -1.26
C PRO A 27 9.09 4.26 -0.49
N ILE A 28 9.13 5.05 0.58
CA ILE A 28 10.28 5.29 1.44
C ILE A 28 9.92 5.06 2.90
N ASP A 29 10.92 4.84 3.74
CA ASP A 29 10.76 4.74 5.19
C ASP A 29 10.41 6.11 5.78
N THR A 30 9.12 6.33 6.03
CA THR A 30 8.60 7.59 6.53
C THR A 30 7.21 7.42 7.15
N THR A 31 6.72 8.50 7.76
CA THR A 31 5.33 8.60 8.24
C THR A 31 4.70 9.84 7.62
N LEU A 32 3.51 9.67 7.07
CA LEU A 32 2.67 10.76 6.62
C LEU A 32 1.53 10.95 7.62
N ASN A 33 1.52 12.07 8.31
CA ASN A 33 0.45 12.43 9.25
C ASN A 33 -0.72 13.07 8.50
N GLN A 34 -1.90 13.08 9.11
CA GLN A 34 -3.12 13.62 8.51
C GLN A 34 -2.96 15.07 8.03
N THR A 35 -2.21 15.89 8.76
CA THR A 35 -1.92 17.29 8.41
C THR A 35 -1.13 17.43 7.10
N GLU A 36 -0.43 16.38 6.68
CA GLU A 36 0.42 16.34 5.49
C GLU A 36 -0.30 15.71 4.28
N PHE A 37 -1.50 15.14 4.47
CA PHE A 37 -2.22 14.48 3.36
C PHE A 37 -2.51 15.43 2.20
N ASN A 38 -3.06 16.62 2.48
CA ASN A 38 -3.39 17.59 1.43
C ASN A 38 -2.17 18.33 0.86
N SER A 39 -1.03 18.33 1.55
CA SER A 39 0.22 18.87 0.99
C SER A 39 0.92 17.83 0.11
N LYS A 40 0.73 16.54 0.40
CA LYS A 40 1.35 15.44 -0.34
C LYS A 40 0.52 14.99 -1.54
N TYR A 41 -0.79 14.92 -1.40
CA TYR A 41 -1.73 14.54 -2.45
C TYR A 41 -2.71 15.67 -2.72
N THR A 42 -2.92 15.96 -3.98
CA THR A 42 -3.96 16.88 -4.44
C THR A 42 -5.26 16.14 -4.71
N ASN A 43 -6.40 16.84 -4.68
CA ASN A 43 -7.70 16.32 -5.15
C ASN A 43 -8.19 15.04 -4.46
N ILE A 44 -7.82 14.83 -3.19
CA ILE A 44 -8.26 13.69 -2.40
C ILE A 44 -9.79 13.71 -2.26
N VAL A 45 -10.44 12.62 -2.64
CA VAL A 45 -11.84 12.34 -2.28
C VAL A 45 -11.87 11.67 -0.91
N THR A 46 -11.16 10.55 -0.77
CA THR A 46 -11.02 9.80 0.48
C THR A 46 -9.74 8.99 0.53
N MET A 47 -9.20 8.77 1.72
CA MET A 47 -8.13 7.80 2.00
C MET A 47 -8.62 6.77 3.01
N TRP A 48 -8.18 5.51 2.86
CA TRP A 48 -8.60 4.42 3.74
C TRP A 48 -7.43 3.50 4.10
N LYS A 49 -7.38 3.10 5.37
CA LYS A 49 -6.41 2.12 5.88
C LYS A 49 -7.12 1.05 6.70
N TRP A 50 -6.75 -0.21 6.48
CA TRP A 50 -7.23 -1.32 7.30
C TRP A 50 -6.24 -1.56 8.45
N THR A 51 -6.76 -1.65 9.67
CA THR A 51 -5.93 -1.83 10.89
C THR A 51 -5.74 -3.30 11.29
N GLY A 52 -6.29 -4.23 10.50
CA GLY A 52 -6.42 -5.64 10.87
C GLY A 52 -7.82 -5.97 11.43
N THR A 53 -8.50 -4.99 12.02
CA THR A 53 -9.83 -5.18 12.64
C THR A 53 -10.88 -4.18 12.18
N SER A 54 -10.46 -2.99 11.76
CA SER A 54 -11.37 -1.91 11.38
C SER A 54 -10.78 -1.03 10.29
N TRP A 55 -11.66 -0.29 9.62
CA TRP A 55 -11.29 0.75 8.70
C TRP A 55 -11.02 2.05 9.43
N ASN A 56 -9.97 2.76 9.01
CA ASN A 56 -9.77 4.17 9.32
C ASN A 56 -9.82 4.97 8.02
N ALA A 57 -10.41 6.15 8.06
CA ALA A 57 -10.66 6.93 6.86
C ALA A 57 -10.43 8.44 7.05
N TYR A 58 -10.07 9.09 5.95
CA TYR A 58 -9.91 10.55 5.89
C TYR A 58 -10.58 11.09 4.63
N SER A 59 -11.19 12.28 4.74
CA SER A 59 -11.63 13.09 3.60
C SER A 59 -11.41 14.57 3.90
N PRO A 60 -10.88 15.37 2.97
CA PRO A 60 -10.82 16.83 3.13
C PRO A 60 -12.20 17.49 3.00
N ASN A 61 -13.20 16.80 2.47
CA ASN A 61 -14.56 17.32 2.37
C ASN A 61 -15.29 17.15 3.70
N ALA A 62 -15.65 18.27 4.36
CA ALA A 62 -16.28 18.25 5.68
C ALA A 62 -17.57 17.42 5.74
N SER A 63 -18.43 17.54 4.72
CA SER A 63 -19.69 16.78 4.66
C SER A 63 -19.46 15.27 4.52
N LEU A 64 -18.48 14.86 3.72
CA LEU A 64 -18.11 13.45 3.57
C LEU A 64 -17.42 12.93 4.83
N SER A 65 -16.52 13.71 5.42
CA SER A 65 -15.86 13.39 6.69
C SER A 65 -16.89 13.17 7.81
N GLN A 66 -17.90 14.02 7.91
CA GLN A 66 -19.00 13.84 8.88
C GLN A 66 -19.80 12.56 8.61
N LYS A 67 -20.08 12.23 7.34
CA LYS A 67 -20.76 10.97 6.99
C LYS A 67 -19.94 9.74 7.38
N ILE A 68 -18.63 9.76 7.16
CA ILE A 68 -17.70 8.70 7.58
C ILE A 68 -17.74 8.53 9.11
N ALA A 69 -17.65 9.64 9.85
CA ALA A 69 -17.72 9.62 11.31
C ALA A 69 -19.06 9.08 11.82
N ASN A 70 -20.18 9.52 11.23
CA ASN A 70 -21.52 9.03 11.57
C ASN A 70 -21.71 7.53 11.30
N ALA A 71 -20.93 6.96 10.38
CA ALA A 71 -20.91 5.52 10.12
C ALA A 71 -20.05 4.73 11.15
N GLY A 72 -19.51 5.38 12.17
CA GLY A 72 -18.67 4.75 13.20
C GLY A 72 -17.25 4.45 12.74
N ILE A 73 -16.80 5.04 11.62
CA ILE A 73 -15.46 4.81 11.07
C ILE A 73 -14.50 5.82 11.70
N SER A 74 -13.43 5.30 12.30
CA SER A 74 -12.43 6.14 12.95
C SER A 74 -11.62 6.97 11.93
N ALA A 75 -11.18 8.15 12.35
CA ALA A 75 -10.35 9.00 11.51
C ALA A 75 -8.98 8.36 11.22
N LEU A 76 -8.50 8.48 9.98
CA LEU A 76 -7.15 8.11 9.59
C LEU A 76 -6.17 9.20 9.99
N SER A 77 -5.42 8.97 11.07
CA SER A 77 -4.46 9.94 11.62
C SER A 77 -3.10 9.92 10.93
N SER A 78 -2.67 8.77 10.43
CA SER A 78 -1.36 8.61 9.79
C SER A 78 -1.26 7.35 8.92
N ILE A 79 -0.30 7.37 8.00
CA ILE A 79 0.18 6.23 7.22
C ILE A 79 1.68 6.09 7.51
N THR A 80 2.11 4.88 7.83
CA THR A 80 3.50 4.58 8.23
C THR A 80 4.15 3.59 7.26
N THR A 81 5.48 3.51 7.27
CA THR A 81 6.27 2.52 6.52
C THR A 81 5.66 1.12 6.58
N GLY A 82 5.40 0.53 5.42
CA GLY A 82 4.81 -0.81 5.29
C GLY A 82 3.28 -0.87 5.39
N ASP A 83 2.59 0.25 5.68
CA ASP A 83 1.13 0.32 5.54
C ASP A 83 0.76 0.32 4.06
N GLY A 84 -0.23 -0.51 3.70
CA GLY A 84 -1.01 -0.30 2.49
C GLY A 84 -2.18 0.65 2.79
N TYR A 85 -2.60 1.43 1.80
CA TYR A 85 -3.77 2.29 1.91
C TYR A 85 -4.44 2.49 0.55
N TRP A 86 -5.74 2.77 0.59
CA TRP A 86 -6.49 3.22 -0.56
C TRP A 86 -6.47 4.74 -0.64
N LEU A 87 -6.26 5.27 -1.83
CA LEU A 87 -6.43 6.68 -2.16
C LEU A 87 -7.42 6.80 -3.32
N ASN A 88 -8.51 7.52 -3.10
CA ASN A 88 -9.41 7.97 -4.15
C ASN A 88 -9.15 9.45 -4.45
N THR A 89 -8.88 9.78 -5.70
CA THR A 89 -8.61 11.17 -6.17
C THR A 89 -9.41 11.47 -7.42
N THR A 90 -9.74 12.73 -7.69
CA THR A 90 -10.43 13.13 -8.93
C THR A 90 -9.48 13.46 -10.09
N GLN A 91 -8.17 13.43 -9.86
CA GLN A 91 -7.16 13.77 -10.87
C GLN A 91 -5.95 12.85 -10.83
N ASN A 92 -5.34 12.64 -12.01
CA ASN A 92 -4.03 12.02 -12.12
C ASN A 92 -2.97 12.96 -11.52
N GLN A 93 -1.98 12.40 -10.84
CA GLN A 93 -0.87 13.17 -10.27
C GLN A 93 0.38 12.30 -10.10
N ASN A 94 1.55 12.95 -10.11
CA ASN A 94 2.81 12.32 -9.77
C ASN A 94 3.28 12.87 -8.42
N VAL A 95 3.52 11.99 -7.45
CA VAL A 95 3.93 12.37 -6.10
C VAL A 95 5.34 11.86 -5.85
N THR A 96 6.24 12.79 -5.59
CA THR A 96 7.66 12.51 -5.36
C THR A 96 7.96 12.37 -3.88
N PHE A 97 8.73 11.36 -3.52
CA PHE A 97 9.24 11.08 -2.18
C PHE A 97 10.76 11.06 -2.21
N SER A 98 11.40 11.64 -1.19
CA SER A 98 12.86 11.61 -1.03
C SER A 98 13.20 10.97 0.30
N GLY A 99 13.96 9.89 0.27
CA GLY A 99 14.27 9.07 1.45
C GLY A 99 14.77 7.68 1.09
N ASN A 100 15.02 6.86 2.10
CA ASN A 100 15.48 5.48 1.90
C ASN A 100 14.31 4.56 1.58
N SER A 101 14.48 3.65 0.62
CA SER A 101 13.52 2.57 0.37
C SER A 101 13.53 1.56 1.52
N TYR A 102 12.52 0.69 1.54
CA TYR A 102 12.42 -0.41 2.49
C TYR A 102 11.78 -1.62 1.80
N ASN A 103 12.08 -2.80 2.31
CA ASN A 103 11.51 -4.04 1.80
C ASN A 103 10.51 -4.60 2.82
N ILE A 104 9.25 -4.84 2.40
CA ILE A 104 8.22 -5.39 3.30
C ILE A 104 8.64 -6.71 3.97
N LYS A 105 9.50 -7.49 3.31
CA LYS A 105 10.04 -8.75 3.82
C LYS A 105 10.78 -8.61 5.16
N THR A 106 11.35 -7.44 5.46
CA THR A 106 12.13 -7.20 6.68
C THR A 106 11.32 -6.52 7.79
N LEU A 107 10.10 -6.07 7.50
CA LEU A 107 9.28 -5.34 8.47
C LEU A 107 8.48 -6.28 9.36
N SER A 108 8.40 -5.94 10.65
CA SER A 108 7.55 -6.64 11.63
C SER A 108 6.09 -6.73 11.18
N LYS A 109 5.57 -5.68 10.53
CA LYS A 109 4.22 -5.65 9.94
C LYS A 109 3.91 -6.87 9.05
N PHE A 110 4.92 -7.46 8.40
CA PHE A 110 4.77 -8.68 7.62
C PHE A 110 5.23 -9.92 8.40
N THR A 111 6.43 -9.87 9.01
CA THR A 111 7.03 -11.06 9.63
C THR A 111 6.27 -11.55 10.84
N THR A 112 5.63 -10.65 11.60
CA THR A 112 4.81 -11.00 12.77
C THR A 112 3.31 -11.02 12.46
N ALA A 113 2.91 -10.85 11.20
CA ALA A 113 1.50 -10.88 10.81
C ALA A 113 0.89 -12.27 11.09
N THR A 114 -0.29 -12.27 11.69
CA THR A 114 -1.05 -13.47 12.07
C THR A 114 -2.14 -13.78 11.06
N THR A 115 -2.93 -14.83 11.31
CA THR A 115 -4.12 -15.20 10.53
C THR A 115 -5.04 -13.99 10.27
N GLY A 116 -5.62 -13.94 9.06
CA GLY A 116 -6.54 -12.90 8.64
C GLY A 116 -6.04 -12.02 7.50
N TRP A 117 -6.80 -10.97 7.20
CA TRP A 117 -6.49 -10.00 6.15
C TRP A 117 -5.62 -8.86 6.67
N HIS A 118 -4.55 -8.57 5.93
CA HIS A 118 -3.65 -7.45 6.16
C HIS A 118 -3.56 -6.60 4.91
N LEU A 119 -3.54 -5.28 5.10
CA LEU A 119 -3.31 -4.31 4.04
C LEU A 119 -1.90 -3.73 4.21
N LEU A 120 -0.97 -4.20 3.38
CA LEU A 120 0.46 -3.94 3.51
C LEU A 120 1.01 -3.21 2.28
N GLY A 121 2.25 -2.79 2.39
CA GLY A 121 2.94 -1.99 1.39
C GLY A 121 4.43 -2.26 1.35
N THR A 122 5.09 -1.93 0.23
CA THR A 122 6.54 -2.10 0.08
C THR A 122 7.18 -0.91 -0.61
N GLY A 123 8.36 -0.48 -0.15
CA GLY A 123 9.16 0.57 -0.80
C GLY A 123 10.09 0.03 -1.89
N GLU A 124 10.25 -1.30 -1.97
CA GLU A 124 11.05 -2.01 -2.96
C GLU A 124 10.21 -3.10 -3.62
N SER A 125 10.46 -3.37 -4.89
CA SER A 125 9.76 -4.45 -5.59
C SER A 125 10.07 -5.81 -4.94
N VAL A 126 9.03 -6.63 -4.79
CA VAL A 126 9.11 -7.97 -4.22
C VAL A 126 8.24 -8.93 -5.03
N THR A 127 8.73 -10.14 -5.23
CA THR A 127 7.96 -11.20 -5.89
C THR A 127 7.09 -11.94 -4.88
N VAL A 128 5.95 -12.45 -5.35
CA VAL A 128 5.07 -13.29 -4.52
C VAL A 128 5.77 -14.55 -4.02
N ASN A 129 6.74 -15.08 -4.77
CA ASN A 129 7.54 -16.24 -4.38
C ASN A 129 8.47 -15.94 -3.21
N GLU A 130 9.07 -14.75 -3.15
CA GLU A 130 9.88 -14.36 -2.00
C GLU A 130 9.03 -14.21 -0.74
N LEU A 131 7.80 -13.68 -0.87
CA LEU A 131 6.87 -13.56 0.24
C LEU A 131 6.42 -14.93 0.77
N THR A 132 6.09 -15.86 -0.12
CA THR A 132 5.64 -17.21 0.28
C THR A 132 6.77 -18.09 0.79
N ALA A 133 8.00 -17.90 0.32
CA ALA A 133 9.18 -18.54 0.88
C ALA A 133 9.44 -18.11 2.33
N LEU A 134 9.17 -16.84 2.66
CA LEU A 134 9.29 -16.32 4.02
C LEU A 134 8.10 -16.68 4.91
N LYS A 135 6.91 -16.79 4.32
CA LYS A 135 5.66 -16.98 5.04
C LYS A 135 4.78 -18.01 4.34
N SER A 136 4.98 -19.26 4.72
CA SER A 136 4.30 -20.43 4.14
C SER A 136 2.79 -20.46 4.37
N ASN A 137 2.29 -19.67 5.32
CA ASN A 137 0.87 -19.60 5.65
C ASN A 137 0.09 -18.53 4.87
N ILE A 138 0.68 -17.97 3.82
CA ILE A 138 -0.03 -17.12 2.85
C ILE A 138 -1.06 -17.96 2.09
N VAL A 139 -2.32 -17.51 2.13
CA VAL A 139 -3.43 -18.09 1.37
C VAL A 139 -3.55 -17.42 0.01
N THR A 140 -3.52 -16.08 -0.01
CA THR A 140 -3.67 -15.32 -1.25
C THR A 140 -3.14 -13.89 -1.10
N ILE A 141 -2.68 -13.32 -2.22
CA ILE A 141 -2.19 -11.95 -2.31
C ILE A 141 -2.95 -11.26 -3.44
N TRP A 142 -3.42 -10.03 -3.20
CA TRP A 142 -4.19 -9.24 -4.17
C TRP A 142 -3.61 -7.85 -4.32
N LYS A 143 -3.57 -7.36 -5.56
CA LYS A 143 -3.15 -6.01 -5.89
C LYS A 143 -4.12 -5.38 -6.88
N TRP A 144 -4.41 -4.11 -6.68
CA TRP A 144 -5.21 -3.30 -7.59
C TRP A 144 -4.30 -2.41 -8.44
N SER A 145 -4.47 -2.44 -9.76
CA SER A 145 -3.68 -1.65 -10.71
C SER A 145 -4.25 -0.25 -10.99
N GLY A 146 -5.41 0.07 -10.43
CA GLY A 146 -6.20 1.24 -10.82
C GLY A 146 -7.41 0.89 -11.69
N THR A 147 -7.33 -0.21 -12.45
CA THR A 147 -8.40 -0.63 -13.38
C THR A 147 -8.80 -2.09 -13.21
N SER A 148 -7.89 -2.94 -12.74
CA SER A 148 -8.13 -4.37 -12.60
C SER A 148 -7.40 -4.96 -11.39
N TRP A 149 -7.96 -6.04 -10.86
CA TRP A 149 -7.33 -6.87 -9.86
C TRP A 149 -6.35 -7.84 -10.50
N SER A 150 -5.21 -8.01 -9.82
CA SER A 150 -4.34 -9.16 -10.00
C SER A 150 -4.24 -9.93 -8.69
N ALA A 151 -4.17 -11.25 -8.76
CA ALA A 151 -4.12 -12.11 -7.59
C ALA A 151 -3.12 -13.26 -7.73
N TYR A 152 -2.64 -13.72 -6.59
CA TYR A 152 -1.79 -14.89 -6.45
C TYR A 152 -2.38 -15.82 -5.40
N GLY A 153 -2.31 -17.12 -5.67
CA GLY A 153 -2.60 -18.18 -4.70
C GLY A 153 -1.52 -19.26 -4.83
N PRO A 154 -0.82 -19.65 -3.74
CA PRO A 154 0.25 -20.64 -3.82
C PRO A 154 -0.27 -22.06 -4.08
N ASN A 155 -1.52 -22.34 -3.74
CA ASN A 155 -2.19 -23.61 -4.03
C ASN A 155 -2.72 -23.63 -5.47
N SER A 156 -2.42 -24.69 -6.22
CA SER A 156 -2.83 -24.87 -7.62
C SER A 156 -4.34 -24.77 -7.84
N THR A 157 -5.16 -25.31 -6.92
CA THR A 157 -6.62 -25.22 -6.98
C THR A 157 -7.10 -23.76 -6.92
N LEU A 158 -6.51 -22.95 -6.05
CA LEU A 158 -6.84 -21.53 -5.95
C LEU A 158 -6.33 -20.76 -7.16
N ALA A 159 -5.11 -21.05 -7.62
CA ALA A 159 -4.56 -20.44 -8.83
C ALA A 159 -5.43 -20.69 -10.06
N THR A 160 -5.94 -21.92 -10.24
CA THR A 160 -6.90 -22.25 -11.31
C THR A 160 -8.21 -21.49 -11.15
N LYS A 161 -8.74 -21.35 -9.92
CA LYS A 161 -9.96 -20.56 -9.68
C LYS A 161 -9.76 -19.08 -10.03
N ILE A 162 -8.61 -18.48 -9.67
CA ILE A 162 -8.25 -17.10 -10.03
C ILE A 162 -8.22 -16.94 -11.55
N SER A 163 -7.52 -17.83 -12.25
CA SER A 163 -7.41 -17.79 -13.72
C SER A 163 -8.78 -17.96 -14.41
N ASN A 164 -9.60 -18.91 -13.94
CA ASN A 164 -10.93 -19.16 -14.51
C ASN A 164 -11.90 -17.99 -14.29
N ALA A 165 -11.67 -17.18 -13.25
CA ALA A 165 -12.42 -15.95 -13.02
C ALA A 165 -11.96 -14.77 -13.89
N GLY A 166 -10.96 -14.96 -14.77
CA GLY A 166 -10.41 -13.91 -15.61
C GLY A 166 -9.56 -12.87 -14.85
N ILE A 167 -9.11 -13.21 -13.64
CA ILE A 167 -8.25 -12.34 -12.82
C ILE A 167 -6.80 -12.54 -13.26
N ASN A 168 -6.07 -11.45 -13.44
CA ASN A 168 -4.67 -11.48 -13.84
C ASN A 168 -3.80 -12.15 -12.75
N THR A 169 -2.84 -12.96 -13.17
CA THR A 169 -1.86 -13.53 -12.24
C THR A 169 -0.92 -12.45 -11.71
N LEU A 170 -0.81 -12.35 -10.39
CA LEU A 170 0.15 -11.48 -9.71
C LEU A 170 1.49 -12.19 -9.52
N ASN A 171 2.57 -11.62 -10.07
CA ASN A 171 3.94 -12.12 -9.89
C ASN A 171 4.79 -11.21 -9.01
N THR A 172 4.62 -9.90 -9.16
CA THR A 172 5.44 -8.87 -8.50
C THR A 172 4.56 -7.76 -7.93
N ILE A 173 4.88 -7.35 -6.72
CA ILE A 173 4.40 -6.10 -6.10
C ILE A 173 5.54 -5.10 -6.29
N ASN A 174 5.28 -3.98 -6.97
CA ASN A 174 6.31 -2.99 -7.25
C ASN A 174 6.50 -2.06 -6.06
N ALA A 175 7.65 -1.38 -6.03
CA ALA A 175 7.89 -0.28 -5.10
C ALA A 175 6.74 0.75 -5.11
N GLY A 176 6.21 1.07 -3.93
CA GLY A 176 5.12 2.02 -3.74
C GLY A 176 3.72 1.44 -3.90
N ASP A 177 3.58 0.16 -4.27
CA ASP A 177 2.27 -0.49 -4.31
C ASP A 177 1.79 -0.88 -2.92
N GLY A 178 0.48 -0.75 -2.70
CA GLY A 178 -0.21 -1.44 -1.63
C GLY A 178 -0.69 -2.81 -2.12
N PHE A 179 -0.88 -3.75 -1.20
CA PHE A 179 -1.45 -5.05 -1.50
C PHE A 179 -2.17 -5.64 -0.29
N TRP A 180 -3.16 -6.48 -0.58
CA TRP A 180 -3.81 -7.31 0.42
C TRP A 180 -3.12 -8.65 0.49
N VAL A 181 -2.94 -9.16 1.70
CA VAL A 181 -2.52 -10.55 1.95
C VAL A 181 -3.44 -11.20 2.96
N ASN A 182 -3.86 -12.42 2.67
CA ASN A 182 -4.59 -13.26 3.61
C ASN A 182 -3.69 -14.38 4.12
N LEU A 183 -3.69 -14.58 5.42
CA LEU A 183 -2.89 -15.57 6.13
C LEU A 183 -3.82 -16.56 6.84
N GLN A 184 -3.44 -17.84 6.86
CA GLN A 184 -4.16 -18.90 7.60
C GLN A 184 -3.36 -19.39 8.81
#